data_AF-A0A7W0MK06-F1
#
_entry.id   AF-A0A7W0MK06-F1
#
_cell.length_a   1.000
_cell.length_b   1.000
_cell.length_c   1.000
_cell.angle_alpha   90.00
_cell.angle_beta   90.00
_cell.angle_gamma   90.00
#
_symmetry.space_group_name_H-M   'P 1'
#
loop_
_entity.id
_entity.type
_entity.pdbx_description
1 polymer ?
#
loop_
_entity_poly.entity_id
_entity_poly.type
_entity_poly.pdbx_seq_one_letter_code
_entity_poly.pdbx_strand_id
1 'polypeptide(L)' 'MDWQERIVLDPEILTGKPVIKGTRLAVEFIIELLAQGWVEPDILRNYPGLTRED' A
#
# COMPACT_ATOMS: atom_id res chain seq x y z
N MET A 1 -5.73 14.48 -7.15
CA MET A 1 -5.71 13.03 -6.87
C MET A 1 -6.20 12.87 -5.44
N ASP A 2 -7.31 12.18 -5.24
CA ASP A 2 -7.86 11.90 -3.91
C ASP A 2 -7.32 10.56 -3.41
N TRP A 3 -6.16 10.60 -2.74
CA TRP A 3 -5.56 9.43 -2.10
C TRP A 3 -6.51 8.77 -1.07
N GLN A 4 -7.46 9.55 -0.54
CA GLN A 4 -8.49 9.09 0.39
C GLN A 4 -9.39 8.01 -0.21
N GLU A 5 -9.51 7.93 -1.54
CA GLU A 5 -10.27 6.88 -2.21
C GLU A 5 -9.50 5.54 -2.28
N ARG A 6 -8.19 5.58 -2.02
CA ARG A 6 -7.24 4.46 -2.18
C ARG A 6 -6.74 3.89 -0.85
N ILE A 7 -6.87 4.62 0.25
CA ILE A 7 -6.45 4.15 1.58
C ILE A 7 -7.69 3.90 2.44
N VAL A 8 -7.78 2.71 3.03
CA VAL A 8 -8.87 2.30 3.93
C VAL A 8 -8.33 2.12 5.35
N LEU A 9 -9.15 2.52 6.32
CA LEU A 9 -8.96 2.29 7.75
C LEU A 9 -10.12 1.43 8.23
N ASP A 10 -9.85 0.17 8.55
CA ASP A 10 -10.86 -0.78 9.01
C ASP A 10 -10.30 -1.58 10.19
N PRO A 11 -10.90 -1.51 11.40
CA PRO A 11 -10.45 -2.27 12.57
C PRO A 11 -10.33 -3.78 12.33
N GLU A 12 -11.11 -4.34 11.39
CA GLU A 12 -11.08 -5.77 11.03
C GLU A 12 -9.90 -6.11 10.08
N ILE A 13 -9.28 -5.10 9.47
CA ILE A 13 -8.14 -5.24 8.55
C ILE A 13 -6.87 -4.70 9.20
N LEU A 14 -5.89 -5.58 9.44
CA LEU A 14 -4.61 -5.23 10.06
C LEU A 14 -4.75 -4.36 11.32
N THR A 15 -5.78 -4.62 12.13
CA THR A 15 -6.04 -3.91 13.40
C THR A 15 -6.21 -2.40 13.20
N GLY A 16 -6.84 -1.97 12.11
CA GLY A 16 -7.14 -0.57 11.84
C GLY A 16 -5.97 0.24 11.30
N LYS A 17 -4.87 -0.40 10.89
CA LYS A 17 -3.80 0.29 10.17
C LYS A 17 -4.31 0.86 8.84
N PRO A 18 -3.73 1.97 8.35
CA PRO A 18 -3.98 2.42 6.97
C PRO A 18 -3.50 1.36 5.97
N VAL A 19 -4.40 0.89 5.12
CA VAL A 19 -4.15 -0.17 4.14
C VAL A 19 -4.55 0.30 2.76
N ILE A 20 -3.79 -0.10 1.74
CA ILE A 20 -4.14 0.17 0.34
C ILE A 20 -5.38 -0.65 -0.03
N LYS A 21 -6.41 0.04 -0.52
CA LYS A 21 -7.76 -0.48 -0.77
C LYS A 21 -7.71 -1.70 -1.69
N GLY A 22 -8.43 -2.75 -1.32
CA GLY A 22 -8.45 -4.00 -2.09
C GLY A 22 -7.24 -4.91 -1.84
N THR A 23 -6.32 -4.50 -0.96
CA THR A 23 -5.15 -5.29 -0.56
C THR A 23 -5.13 -5.52 0.95
N ARG A 24 -4.14 -6.28 1.42
CA ARG A 24 -3.75 -6.35 2.84
C ARG A 24 -2.33 -5.78 3.05
N LEU A 25 -1.96 -4.78 2.26
CA LEU A 25 -0.67 -4.10 2.34
C LEU A 25 -0.85 -2.79 3.10
N ALA A 26 -0.17 -2.69 4.24
CA ALA A 26 -0.15 -1.46 5.02
C ALA A 26 0.63 -0.37 4.27
N VAL A 27 0.20 0.89 4.41
CA VAL A 27 0.91 2.03 3.81
C VAL A 27 2.34 2.13 4.35
N GLU A 28 2.53 1.86 5.65
CA GLU A 28 3.85 1.83 6.30
C GLU A 28 4.80 0.82 5.62
N PHE A 29 4.27 -0.33 5.17
CA PHE A 29 5.08 -1.38 4.55
C PHE A 29 5.64 -0.92 3.21
N ILE A 30 4.85 -0.19 2.41
CA ILE A 30 5.34 0.39 1.15
C ILE A 30 6.41 1.46 1.42
N ILE A 31 6.21 2.30 2.44
CA ILE A 31 7.21 3.29 2.86
C ILE A 31 8.52 2.61 3.30
N GLU A 32 8.45 1.49 4.03
CA GLU A 32 9.63 0.71 4.42
C GLU A 32 10.40 0.14 3.22
N LEU A 33 9.70 -0.41 2.22
CA LEU A 33 10.33 -0.90 0.99
C LEU A 33 11.07 0.23 0.27
N LEU A 34 10.42 1.40 0.12
CA LEU A 34 11.03 2.58 -0.47
C LEU A 34 12.26 3.05 0.33
N ALA A 35 12.17 3.04 1.67
CA ALA A 35 13.28 3.39 2.55
C ALA A 35 14.46 2.40 2.43
N GLN A 36 14.19 1.14 2.11
CA GLN A 36 15.21 0.12 1.82
C GLN A 36 15.79 0.23 0.40
N GLY A 37 15.34 1.18 -0.42
CA GLY A 37 15.85 1.43 -1.76
C GLY A 37 15.14 0.63 -2.86
N TRP A 38 13.98 0.05 -2.59
CA TRP A 38 13.17 -0.55 -3.64
C TRP A 38 12.65 0.52 -4.59
N VAL A 39 12.63 0.21 -5.89
CA VAL A 39 12.06 1.07 -6.93
C VAL A 39 10.62 0.68 -7.23
N GLU A 40 9.79 1.66 -7.62
CA GLU A 40 8.36 1.46 -7.96
C GLU A 40 8.12 0.25 -8.89
N PRO A 41 8.86 0.03 -9.99
CA PRO A 41 8.63 -1.13 -10.87
C PRO A 41 8.85 -2.48 -10.17
N ASP A 42 9.77 -2.55 -9.21
CA ASP A 42 10.02 -3.77 -8.46
C ASP A 42 8.90 -4.02 -7.44
N ILE A 43 8.40 -2.96 -6.79
CA ILE A 43 7.26 -3.04 -5.88
C ILE A 43 6.02 -3.53 -6.65
N LEU A 44 5.66 -2.90 -7.76
CA LEU A 44 4.49 -3.28 -8.56
C LEU A 44 4.60 -4.71 -9.13
N ARG A 45 5.83 -5.17 -9.48
CA ARG A 45 6.06 -6.54 -9.94
C ARG A 45 5.86 -7.57 -8.83
N ASN A 46 6.30 -7.26 -7.61
CA ASN A 46 6.20 -8.20 -6.48
C ASN A 46 4.83 -8.16 -5.78
N TYR A 47 4.10 -7.04 -5.92
CA TYR A 47 2.78 -6.83 -5.33
C TYR A 47 1.75 -6.47 -6.41
N PRO A 48 1.29 -7.46 -7.21
CA PRO A 48 0.40 -7.22 -8.36
C PRO A 48 -1.00 -6.71 -8.01
N GLY A 49 -1.34 -6.64 -6.71
CA GLY A 49 -2.56 -5.99 -6.23
C GLY A 49 -2.44 -4.46 -6.12
N LEU A 50 -1.25 -3.89 -6.35
CA LEU A 50 -1.01 -2.46 -6.39
C LEU A 50 -1.08 -1.93 -7.81
N THR A 51 -1.58 -0.71 -7.97
CA THR A 51 -1.42 0.08 -9.19
C THR A 51 -0.47 1.25 -8.93
N ARG A 52 -0.05 1.92 -9.99
CA ARG A 52 0.89 3.04 -9.89
C ARG A 52 0.33 4.23 -9.10
N GLU A 53 -0.99 4.34 -9.07
CA GLU A 53 -1.69 5.43 -8.42
C GLU A 53 -1.90 5.20 -6.90
N ASP A 54 -1.61 4.00 -6.39
CA ASP A 54 -1.63 3.67 -4.94
C ASP A 54 -0.38 4.20 -4.22
#